data_AF-A0A238ZVG9-F1
#
_entry.id   AF-A0A238ZVG9-F1
#
_cell.length_a   1.000
_cell.length_b   1.000
_cell.length_c   1.000
_cell.angle_alpha   90.00
_cell.angle_beta   90.00
_cell.angle_gamma   90.00
#
_symmetry.space_group_name_H-M   'P 1'
#
loop_
_entity.id
_entity.type
_entity.pdbx_description
1 polymer ?
#
loop_
_entity_poly.entity_id
_entity_poly.type
_entity_poly.pdbx_seq_one_letter_code
_entity_poly.pdbx_strand_id
1 'polypeptide(L)'
;MEMIREWIITIVSVIIFVTFVEILIPNSNNKRYINVVVGLLIMIVILNPLFYLFRGTINFEDNILQVSNQMEYQTMQNRIDHNQYLQNEAVIELYKTQLAQQMQNRVESLSDYRVEKIDLTVEEKDLENLGLIHQIDMTLKSSKTSKTEKKEIEPIKINVAINKNNNTVEADSIRIDNEEEIIKTDFSIYYSLPKDNINIYILKDK
;
A
#
# COMPACT_ATOMS: atom_id res chain seq x y z
N MET A 1 1.36 -29.39 9.83
CA MET A 1 1.02 -30.30 10.94
C MET A 1 2.01 -30.20 12.11
N GLU A 2 3.31 -30.12 11.87
CA GLU A 2 4.34 -29.95 12.92
C GLU A 2 4.09 -28.71 13.81
N MET A 3 3.79 -27.55 13.21
CA MET A 3 3.49 -26.30 13.93
C MET A 3 2.30 -26.42 14.90
N ILE A 4 1.23 -27.13 14.49
CA ILE A 4 0.05 -27.35 15.34
C ILE A 4 0.39 -28.31 16.48
N ARG A 5 1.22 -29.33 16.19
CA ARG A 5 1.69 -30.29 17.18
C ARG A 5 2.56 -29.63 18.24
N GLU A 6 3.57 -28.85 17.86
CA GLU A 6 4.42 -28.09 18.78
C GLU A 6 3.62 -27.08 19.61
N TRP A 7 2.62 -26.46 18.99
CA TRP A 7 1.71 -25.54 19.66
C TRP A 7 0.86 -26.22 20.75
N ILE A 8 0.25 -27.36 20.43
CA ILE A 8 -0.52 -28.14 21.40
C ILE A 8 0.38 -28.58 22.56
N ILE A 9 1.59 -29.06 22.27
CA ILE A 9 2.57 -29.44 23.30
C ILE A 9 2.91 -28.24 24.19
N THR A 10 3.05 -27.05 23.61
CA THR A 10 3.33 -25.81 24.35
C THR A 10 2.16 -25.43 25.27
N ILE A 11 0.91 -25.50 24.79
CA ILE A 11 -0.29 -25.24 25.62
C ILE A 11 -0.36 -26.22 26.78
N VAL A 12 -0.23 -27.51 26.51
CA VAL A 12 -0.31 -28.55 27.55
C VAL A 12 0.78 -28.36 28.60
N SER A 13 2.00 -28.03 28.18
CA SER A 13 3.13 -27.75 29.08
C SER A 13 2.86 -26.54 29.98
N VAL A 14 2.28 -25.46 29.43
CA VAL A 14 1.93 -24.26 30.18
C VAL A 14 0.81 -24.53 31.18
N ILE A 15 -0.23 -25.29 30.80
CA ILE A 15 -1.30 -25.68 31.72
C ILE A 15 -0.74 -26.47 32.90
N ILE A 16 0.12 -27.47 32.64
CA ILE A 16 0.76 -28.26 33.70
C ILE A 16 1.61 -27.34 34.59
N PHE A 17 2.43 -26.47 34.02
CA PHE A 17 3.24 -25.53 34.80
C PHE A 17 2.38 -24.61 35.69
N VAL A 18 1.29 -24.06 35.15
CA VAL A 18 0.39 -23.20 35.92
C VAL A 18 -0.28 -23.95 37.06
N THR A 19 -0.69 -25.21 36.86
CA THR A 19 -1.25 -26.02 37.95
C THR A 19 -0.25 -26.20 39.09
N PHE A 20 1.05 -26.39 38.79
CA PHE A 20 2.09 -26.42 39.82
C PHE A 20 2.24 -25.08 40.53
N VAL A 21 2.27 -23.97 39.79
CA VAL A 21 2.36 -22.62 40.36
C VAL A 21 1.15 -22.31 41.26
N GLU A 22 -0.05 -22.70 40.86
CA GLU A 22 -1.27 -22.49 41.64
C GLU A 22 -1.27 -23.26 42.98
N ILE A 23 -0.69 -24.47 42.99
CA ILE A 23 -0.49 -25.27 44.20
C ILE A 23 0.56 -24.63 45.13
N LEU A 24 1.63 -24.07 44.57
CA LEU A 24 2.68 -23.38 45.34
C LEU A 24 2.18 -22.07 45.96
N ILE A 25 1.16 -21.43 45.37
CA ILE A 25 0.58 -20.20 45.91
C ILE A 25 -0.27 -20.53 47.16
N PRO A 26 0.17 -20.08 48.35
CA PRO A 26 -0.58 -20.33 49.57
C PRO A 26 -1.93 -19.61 49.53
N ASN A 27 -2.93 -20.21 50.17
CA ASN A 27 -4.26 -19.63 50.30
C ASN A 27 -4.20 -18.36 51.17
N SER A 28 -3.98 -17.23 50.49
CA SER A 28 -3.92 -15.89 51.08
C SER A 28 -4.98 -14.99 50.43
N ASN A 29 -5.26 -13.85 51.06
CA ASN A 29 -6.19 -12.86 50.51
C ASN A 29 -5.74 -12.34 49.12
N ASN A 30 -4.47 -12.52 48.78
CA ASN A 30 -3.90 -12.12 47.48
C ASN A 30 -4.04 -13.19 46.39
N LYS A 31 -4.37 -14.43 46.73
CA LYS A 31 -4.50 -15.54 45.77
C LYS A 31 -5.52 -15.24 44.68
N ARG A 32 -6.63 -14.58 45.02
CA ARG A 32 -7.66 -14.17 44.04
C ARG A 32 -7.10 -13.23 42.95
N TYR A 33 -6.20 -12.33 43.30
CA TYR A 33 -5.61 -11.38 42.36
C TYR A 33 -4.52 -12.06 41.51
N ILE A 34 -3.72 -12.93 42.13
CA ILE A 34 -2.70 -13.70 41.44
C ILE A 34 -3.36 -14.63 40.40
N ASN A 35 -4.45 -15.29 40.75
CA ASN A 35 -5.19 -16.17 39.83
C ASN A 35 -5.73 -15.41 38.60
N VAL A 36 -6.15 -14.15 38.76
CA VAL A 36 -6.58 -13.30 37.63
C VAL A 36 -5.41 -13.00 36.71
N VAL A 37 -4.25 -12.61 37.26
CA VAL A 37 -3.05 -12.31 36.47
C VAL A 37 -2.52 -13.55 35.76
N VAL A 38 -2.50 -14.70 36.44
CA VAL A 38 -2.09 -15.99 35.86
C VAL A 38 -3.05 -16.42 34.75
N GLY A 39 -4.35 -16.25 34.93
CA GLY A 39 -5.35 -16.50 33.88
C GLY A 39 -5.15 -15.60 32.66
N LEU A 40 -4.82 -14.32 32.86
CA LEU A 40 -4.50 -13.39 31.76
C LEU A 40 -3.23 -13.81 31.02
N LEU A 41 -2.18 -14.23 31.73
CA LEU A 41 -0.95 -14.74 31.11
C LEU A 41 -1.21 -15.99 30.27
N ILE A 42 -2.05 -16.92 30.75
CA ILE A 42 -2.48 -18.08 29.96
C ILE A 42 -3.22 -17.65 28.70
N MET A 43 -4.16 -16.70 28.83
CA MET A 43 -4.92 -16.19 27.70
C MET A 43 -4.00 -15.64 26.60
N ILE A 44 -2.97 -14.88 26.97
CA ILE A 44 -1.97 -14.35 26.03
C ILE A 44 -1.21 -15.47 25.32
N VAL A 45 -0.79 -16.51 26.05
CA VAL A 45 -0.09 -17.67 25.47
C VAL A 45 -0.96 -18.45 24.49
N ILE A 46 -2.26 -18.60 24.80
CA ILE A 46 -3.24 -19.24 23.92
C ILE A 46 -3.60 -18.36 22.72
N LEU A 47 -3.57 -17.04 22.86
CA LEU A 47 -3.85 -16.09 21.76
C LEU A 47 -2.71 -16.00 20.74
N ASN A 48 -1.45 -16.18 21.15
CA ASN A 48 -0.26 -16.17 20.29
C ASN A 48 -0.40 -16.93 18.93
N PRO A 49 -0.81 -18.23 18.89
CA PRO A 49 -1.05 -18.99 17.65
C PRO A 49 -2.13 -18.39 16.74
N LEU A 50 -3.15 -17.73 17.29
CA LEU A 50 -4.22 -17.14 16.51
C LEU A 50 -3.64 -16.01 15.67
N PHE A 51 -2.69 -15.23 16.21
CA PHE A 51 -1.98 -14.21 15.44
C PHE A 51 -1.18 -14.76 14.25
N TYR A 52 -0.62 -15.98 14.36
CA TYR A 52 0.05 -16.62 13.22
C TYR A 52 -0.91 -17.02 12.11
N LEU A 53 -2.09 -17.54 12.48
CA LEU A 53 -3.15 -17.85 11.51
C LEU A 53 -3.69 -16.57 10.84
N PHE A 54 -3.80 -15.48 11.60
CA PHE A 54 -4.20 -14.17 11.07
C PHE A 54 -3.17 -13.59 10.09
N ARG A 55 -1.87 -13.72 10.36
CA ARG A 55 -0.81 -13.21 9.46
C ARG A 55 -0.68 -13.99 8.14
N GLY A 56 -1.05 -15.27 8.12
CA GLY A 56 -0.91 -16.11 6.93
C GLY A 56 -2.02 -15.97 5.90
N THR A 57 -3.18 -15.43 6.28
CA THR A 57 -4.37 -15.34 5.41
C THR A 57 -4.76 -13.92 5.05
N ILE A 58 -4.25 -12.91 5.75
CA ILE A 58 -4.64 -11.52 5.54
C ILE A 58 -3.38 -10.65 5.71
N ASN A 59 -2.84 -10.15 4.59
CA ASN A 59 -1.99 -8.96 4.63
C ASN A 59 -2.92 -7.81 5.06
N PHE A 60 -3.06 -7.60 6.38
CA PHE A 60 -4.02 -6.66 6.96
C PHE A 60 -3.84 -5.23 6.45
N GLU A 61 -2.64 -4.86 6.03
CA GLU A 61 -2.34 -3.51 5.54
C GLU A 61 -2.84 -3.30 4.10
N ASP A 62 -2.63 -4.29 3.23
CA ASP A 62 -3.00 -4.24 1.81
C ASP A 62 -4.51 -4.52 1.58
N ASN A 63 -5.07 -5.47 2.32
CA ASN A 63 -6.45 -5.92 2.11
C ASN A 63 -7.50 -5.01 2.76
N ILE A 64 -7.17 -4.29 3.84
CA ILE A 64 -8.14 -3.40 4.50
C ILE A 64 -8.55 -2.26 3.57
N LEU A 65 -7.62 -1.71 2.78
CA LEU A 65 -7.88 -0.57 1.90
C LEU A 65 -8.63 -0.97 0.63
N GLN A 66 -8.32 -2.14 0.05
CA GLN A 66 -9.13 -2.69 -1.05
C GLN A 66 -10.56 -2.99 -0.59
N VAL A 67 -10.71 -3.62 0.58
CA VAL A 67 -12.02 -3.92 1.16
C VAL A 67 -12.78 -2.63 1.52
N SER A 68 -12.11 -1.58 2.00
CA SER A 68 -12.77 -0.30 2.29
C SER A 68 -13.28 0.38 1.02
N ASN A 69 -12.49 0.37 -0.06
CA ASN A 69 -12.91 0.95 -1.33
C ASN A 69 -14.06 0.16 -1.96
N GLN A 70 -14.02 -1.17 -1.90
CA GLN A 70 -15.10 -2.04 -2.35
C GLN A 70 -16.37 -1.84 -1.50
N MET A 71 -16.24 -1.67 -0.19
CA MET A 71 -17.36 -1.43 0.73
C MET A 71 -17.98 -0.04 0.54
N GLU A 72 -17.17 0.98 0.23
CA GLU A 72 -17.65 2.31 -0.12
C GLU A 72 -18.46 2.27 -1.42
N TYR A 73 -17.96 1.57 -2.45
CA TYR A 73 -18.69 1.34 -3.69
C TYR A 73 -20.01 0.57 -3.47
N GLN A 74 -19.99 -0.52 -2.71
CA GLN A 74 -21.20 -1.29 -2.37
C GLN A 74 -22.21 -0.46 -1.56
N THR A 75 -21.73 0.41 -0.66
CA THR A 75 -22.59 1.32 0.11
C THR A 75 -23.22 2.38 -0.79
N MET A 76 -22.49 2.91 -1.77
CA MET A 76 -23.02 3.82 -2.79
C MET A 76 -24.07 3.13 -3.66
N GLN A 77 -23.82 1.89 -4.09
CA GLN A 77 -24.75 1.07 -4.87
C GLN A 77 -26.05 0.79 -4.09
N ASN A 78 -25.95 0.38 -2.83
CA ASN A 78 -27.10 0.05 -1.98
C ASN A 78 -27.96 1.28 -1.60
N ARG A 79 -27.41 2.51 -1.67
CA ARG A 79 -28.17 3.73 -1.38
C ARG A 79 -29.05 4.18 -2.55
N ILE A 80 -28.92 3.57 -3.73
CA ILE A 80 -29.58 4.00 -4.97
C ILE A 80 -30.23 2.78 -5.60
N ASP A 81 -31.38 2.35 -5.07
CA ASP A 81 -32.08 1.17 -5.59
C ASP A 81 -33.12 1.52 -6.67
N HIS A 82 -33.08 0.74 -7.77
CA HIS A 82 -34.04 0.57 -8.87
C HIS A 82 -33.93 1.39 -10.19
N ASN A 83 -32.80 1.33 -10.91
CA ASN A 83 -32.73 1.32 -12.39
C ASN A 83 -31.33 0.86 -12.88
N GLN A 84 -31.17 -0.46 -13.09
CA GLN A 84 -29.89 -1.18 -12.96
C GLN A 84 -28.79 -0.92 -14.02
N TYR A 85 -29.06 -0.26 -15.16
CA TYR A 85 -28.05 -0.15 -16.24
C TYR A 85 -27.45 1.26 -16.36
N LEU A 86 -28.28 2.32 -16.32
CA LEU A 86 -27.80 3.70 -16.36
C LEU A 86 -27.22 4.17 -15.02
N GLN A 87 -27.59 3.51 -13.91
CA GLN A 87 -27.10 3.87 -12.58
C GLN A 87 -25.68 3.36 -12.31
N ASN A 88 -25.28 2.21 -12.85
CA ASN A 88 -23.93 1.69 -12.65
C ASN A 88 -22.86 2.59 -13.26
N GLU A 89 -23.07 3.08 -14.49
CA GLU A 89 -22.11 3.99 -15.15
C GLU A 89 -21.88 5.27 -14.34
N ALA A 90 -22.95 5.89 -13.83
CA ALA A 90 -22.84 7.11 -13.01
C ALA A 90 -22.17 6.84 -11.65
N VAL A 91 -22.41 5.68 -11.04
CA VAL A 91 -21.76 5.27 -9.79
C VAL A 91 -20.28 4.98 -10.01
N ILE A 92 -19.93 4.31 -11.10
CA ILE A 92 -18.56 4.04 -11.50
C ILE A 92 -17.83 5.34 -11.82
N GLU A 93 -18.45 6.26 -12.55
CA GLU A 93 -17.87 7.56 -12.88
C GLU A 93 -17.60 8.39 -11.60
N LEU A 94 -18.55 8.42 -10.67
CA LEU A 94 -18.38 9.09 -9.38
C LEU A 94 -17.24 8.46 -8.57
N TYR A 95 -17.19 7.13 -8.51
CA TYR A 95 -16.12 6.39 -7.84
C TYR A 95 -14.75 6.69 -8.45
N LYS A 96 -14.62 6.65 -9.78
CA LYS A 96 -13.38 7.03 -10.49
C LYS A 96 -12.99 8.47 -10.21
N THR A 97 -13.96 9.39 -10.16
CA THR A 97 -13.71 10.80 -9.85
C THR A 97 -13.17 10.98 -8.43
N GLN A 98 -13.75 10.28 -7.44
CA GLN A 98 -13.28 10.31 -6.06
C GLN A 98 -11.87 9.72 -5.92
N LEU A 99 -11.60 8.59 -6.56
CA LEU A 99 -10.27 7.99 -6.60
C LEU A 99 -9.25 8.93 -7.25
N ALA A 100 -9.59 9.53 -8.39
CA ALA A 100 -8.72 10.49 -9.06
C ALA A 100 -8.39 11.69 -8.17
N GLN A 101 -9.38 12.22 -7.43
CA GLN A 101 -9.16 13.31 -6.49
C GLN A 101 -8.24 12.90 -5.32
N GLN A 102 -8.43 11.70 -4.76
CA GLN A 102 -7.57 11.17 -3.71
C GLN A 102 -6.12 11.00 -4.20
N MET A 103 -5.95 10.44 -5.40
CA MET A 103 -4.65 10.26 -6.05
C MET A 103 -3.97 11.60 -6.32
N GLN A 104 -4.71 12.61 -6.79
CA GLN A 104 -4.19 13.94 -7.01
C GLN A 104 -3.65 14.55 -5.71
N ASN A 105 -4.46 14.55 -4.64
CA ASN A 105 -4.03 15.09 -3.34
C ASN A 105 -2.78 14.38 -2.81
N ARG A 106 -2.67 13.07 -3.07
CA ARG A 106 -1.52 12.27 -2.63
C ARG A 106 -0.25 12.61 -3.41
N VAL A 107 -0.33 12.76 -4.72
CA VAL A 107 0.81 13.19 -5.55
C VAL A 107 1.29 14.57 -5.18
N GLU A 108 0.37 15.52 -4.97
CA GLU A 108 0.69 16.89 -4.54
C GLU A 108 1.29 16.94 -3.12
N SER A 109 0.99 15.94 -2.27
CA SER A 109 1.57 15.80 -0.93
C SER A 109 2.96 15.15 -0.95
N LEU A 110 3.25 14.29 -1.94
CA LEU A 110 4.49 13.51 -2.02
C LEU A 110 5.54 14.15 -2.92
N SER A 111 5.14 15.04 -3.82
CA SER A 111 6.01 15.57 -4.88
C SER A 111 5.67 17.02 -5.25
N ASP A 112 6.62 17.68 -5.93
CA ASP A 112 6.41 19.01 -6.52
C ASP A 112 5.70 18.95 -7.89
N TYR A 113 5.02 17.84 -8.21
CA TYR A 113 4.27 17.67 -9.44
C TYR A 113 2.79 17.98 -9.23
N ARG A 114 2.20 18.61 -10.25
CA ARG A 114 0.76 18.76 -10.37
C ARG A 114 0.23 17.71 -11.33
N VAL A 115 -0.87 17.08 -10.96
CA VAL A 115 -1.56 16.13 -11.84
C VAL A 115 -2.37 16.89 -12.90
N GLU A 116 -2.17 16.56 -14.17
CA GLU A 116 -2.93 17.12 -15.29
C GLU A 116 -4.07 16.18 -15.71
N LYS A 117 -3.80 14.87 -15.72
CA LYS A 117 -4.79 13.86 -16.09
C LYS A 117 -4.57 12.57 -15.32
N ILE A 118 -5.66 11.91 -14.93
CA ILE A 118 -5.67 10.54 -14.40
C ILE A 118 -6.71 9.76 -15.19
N ASP A 119 -6.31 8.66 -15.80
CA ASP A 119 -7.20 7.66 -16.39
C ASP A 119 -7.13 6.39 -15.54
N LEU A 120 -8.29 5.91 -15.10
CA LEU A 120 -8.43 4.75 -14.23
C LEU A 120 -9.18 3.64 -14.95
N THR A 121 -8.56 2.45 -15.00
CA THR A 121 -9.23 1.21 -15.41
C THR A 121 -9.65 0.45 -14.18
N VAL A 122 -10.95 0.23 -14.03
CA VAL A 122 -11.57 -0.41 -12.86
C VAL A 122 -12.43 -1.58 -13.36
N GLU A 123 -12.60 -2.61 -12.55
CA GLU A 123 -13.55 -3.69 -12.82
C GLU A 123 -14.99 -3.20 -12.73
N GLU A 124 -15.76 -3.38 -13.80
CA GLU A 124 -17.12 -2.86 -13.97
C GLU A 124 -18.14 -3.95 -14.31
N LYS A 125 -17.68 -5.15 -14.67
CA LYS A 125 -18.53 -6.21 -15.21
C LYS A 125 -18.65 -7.39 -14.26
N ASP A 126 -17.56 -7.75 -13.59
CA ASP A 126 -17.56 -8.82 -12.60
C ASP A 126 -18.08 -8.30 -11.25
N LEU A 127 -19.25 -8.81 -10.82
CA LEU A 127 -19.91 -8.41 -9.58
C LEU A 127 -19.09 -8.77 -8.32
N GLU A 128 -18.31 -9.84 -8.36
CA GLU A 128 -17.50 -10.26 -7.20
C GLU A 128 -16.27 -9.36 -7.00
N ASN A 129 -15.73 -8.85 -8.11
CA ASN A 129 -14.52 -8.05 -8.19
C ASN A 129 -14.79 -6.57 -8.53
N LEU A 130 -16.06 -6.14 -8.46
CA LEU A 130 -16.50 -4.84 -8.89
C LEU A 130 -15.81 -3.72 -8.09
N GLY A 131 -15.23 -2.74 -8.79
CA GLY A 131 -14.51 -1.63 -8.17
C GLY A 131 -13.01 -1.86 -7.93
N LEU A 132 -12.48 -3.04 -8.26
CA LEU A 132 -11.03 -3.30 -8.22
C LEU A 132 -10.29 -2.47 -9.28
N ILE A 133 -9.18 -1.84 -8.89
CA ILE A 133 -8.35 -1.03 -9.79
C ILE A 133 -7.42 -1.97 -10.56
N HIS A 134 -7.49 -1.93 -11.89
CA HIS A 134 -6.64 -2.73 -12.78
C HIS A 134 -5.44 -1.95 -13.30
N GLN A 135 -5.59 -0.65 -13.56
CA GLN A 135 -4.53 0.18 -14.12
C GLN A 135 -4.73 1.66 -13.79
N ILE A 136 -3.62 2.36 -13.56
CA ILE A 136 -3.57 3.80 -13.34
C ILE A 136 -2.63 4.41 -14.39
N ASP A 137 -3.16 5.29 -15.22
CA ASP A 137 -2.37 6.12 -16.13
C ASP A 137 -2.45 7.57 -15.68
N MET A 138 -1.30 8.19 -15.43
CA MET A 138 -1.24 9.53 -14.86
C MET A 138 -0.29 10.41 -15.65
N THR A 139 -0.75 11.63 -15.97
CA THR A 139 0.08 12.67 -16.57
C THR A 139 0.38 13.74 -15.55
N LEU A 140 1.67 13.98 -15.33
CA LEU A 140 2.20 14.94 -14.36
C LEU A 140 2.86 16.11 -15.06
N LYS A 141 2.74 17.29 -14.46
CA LYS A 141 3.43 18.51 -14.86
C LYS A 141 4.23 19.08 -13.70
N SER A 142 5.46 19.52 -13.97
CA SER A 142 6.29 20.18 -12.95
C SER A 142 5.61 21.45 -12.43
N SER A 143 5.43 21.57 -11.11
CA SER A 143 4.85 22.75 -10.46
C SER A 143 5.87 23.89 -10.28
N LYS A 144 7.12 23.71 -10.71
CA LYS A 144 8.16 24.75 -10.67
C LYS A 144 7.77 25.93 -11.56
N THR A 145 7.15 26.93 -10.94
CA THR A 145 7.07 28.27 -11.54
C THR A 145 8.49 28.77 -11.70
N SER A 146 8.91 28.98 -12.95
CA SER A 146 10.20 29.56 -13.32
C SER A 146 10.41 30.93 -12.68
N LYS A 147 10.88 30.96 -11.43
CA LYS A 147 11.63 32.08 -10.86
C LYS A 147 13.08 31.65 -10.82
N THR A 148 13.73 31.70 -11.97
CA THR A 148 15.08 32.23 -12.22
C THR A 148 15.40 31.86 -13.66
N GLU A 149 15.49 32.86 -14.54
CA GLU A 149 16.26 32.74 -15.79
C GLU A 149 17.70 32.36 -15.43
N LYS A 150 17.99 31.05 -15.32
CA LYS A 150 19.36 30.58 -15.34
C LYS A 150 19.73 30.39 -16.79
N LYS A 151 20.44 31.40 -17.30
CA LYS A 151 21.12 31.40 -18.59
C LYS A 151 21.66 30.01 -18.91
N GLU A 152 21.24 29.54 -20.08
CA GLU A 152 21.82 28.43 -20.82
C GLU A 152 23.36 28.56 -20.76
N ILE A 153 24.01 27.58 -20.12
CA ILE A 153 25.46 27.53 -20.07
C ILE A 153 25.89 26.95 -21.41
N GLU A 154 26.41 27.80 -22.30
CA GLU A 154 27.05 27.34 -23.53
C GLU A 154 28.17 26.35 -23.17
N PRO A 155 28.23 25.18 -23.83
CA PRO A 155 29.24 24.18 -23.53
C PRO A 155 30.63 24.74 -23.83
N ILE A 156 31.50 24.75 -22.81
CA ILE A 156 32.90 25.13 -22.96
C ILE A 156 33.59 24.06 -23.81
N LYS A 157 34.02 24.42 -25.03
CA LYS A 157 34.84 23.56 -25.89
C LYS A 157 36.24 23.42 -25.28
N ILE A 158 36.48 22.35 -24.55
CA ILE A 158 37.83 21.99 -24.09
C ILE A 158 38.46 21.13 -25.19
N ASN A 159 39.42 21.71 -25.92
CA ASN A 159 40.17 20.99 -26.94
C ASN A 159 41.31 20.22 -26.24
N VAL A 160 41.04 18.97 -25.87
CA VAL A 160 42.04 18.08 -25.27
C VAL A 160 42.59 17.18 -26.37
N ALA A 161 43.81 17.49 -26.84
CA ALA A 161 44.56 16.58 -27.69
C ALA A 161 45.17 15.47 -26.81
N ILE A 162 44.51 14.32 -26.74
CA ILE A 162 45.10 13.09 -26.20
C ILE A 162 44.99 11.97 -27.25
N ASN A 163 46.17 11.47 -27.60
CA ASN A 163 46.45 10.51 -28.65
C ASN A 163 46.26 9.07 -28.13
N LYS A 164 45.59 8.25 -28.95
CA LYS A 164 45.64 6.79 -29.10
C LYS A 164 44.79 5.86 -28.20
N ASN A 165 43.91 5.16 -28.93
CA ASN A 165 43.40 3.78 -28.79
C ASN A 165 42.09 3.53 -28.03
N ASN A 166 41.00 3.67 -28.80
CA ASN A 166 39.83 2.78 -28.96
C ASN A 166 39.46 1.83 -27.82
N ASN A 167 38.40 2.17 -27.08
CA ASN A 167 37.09 1.52 -27.20
C ASN A 167 36.01 2.40 -26.56
N THR A 168 35.14 2.96 -27.40
CA THR A 168 33.97 3.77 -27.06
C THR A 168 32.80 2.87 -26.67
N VAL A 169 32.21 3.11 -25.51
CA VAL A 169 30.76 2.96 -25.31
C VAL A 169 30.28 4.26 -24.66
N GLU A 170 29.38 4.93 -25.36
CA GLU A 170 28.70 6.16 -24.95
C GLU A 170 27.88 5.89 -23.69
N ALA A 171 28.17 6.61 -22.61
CA ALA A 171 27.26 6.71 -21.47
C ALA A 171 26.37 7.92 -21.69
N ASP A 172 25.34 7.74 -22.53
CA ASP A 172 24.24 8.68 -22.66
C ASP A 172 23.40 8.67 -21.36
N SER A 173 23.42 9.83 -20.70
CA SER A 173 22.30 10.46 -19.98
C SER A 173 21.29 9.59 -19.22
N ILE A 174 21.36 9.55 -17.87
CA ILE A 174 20.18 9.31 -17.02
C ILE A 174 20.30 10.12 -15.71
N ARG A 175 19.50 11.20 -15.59
CA ARG A 175 19.11 11.82 -14.30
C ARG A 175 17.64 12.24 -14.35
N ILE A 176 16.78 11.28 -14.65
CA ILE A 176 15.33 11.34 -14.41
C ILE A 176 15.06 9.98 -13.80
N ASP A 177 14.80 9.82 -12.50
CA ASP A 177 14.39 8.50 -11.94
C ASP A 177 13.87 8.52 -10.48
N ASN A 178 14.22 9.49 -9.63
CA ASN A 178 13.88 9.33 -8.20
C ASN A 178 12.42 9.64 -7.84
N GLU A 179 11.81 10.71 -8.40
CA GLU A 179 10.48 11.15 -7.96
C GLU A 179 9.35 10.31 -8.58
N GLU A 180 9.50 9.84 -9.81
CA GLU A 180 8.56 8.90 -10.44
C GLU A 180 8.49 7.58 -9.69
N GLU A 181 9.65 7.02 -9.33
CA GLU A 181 9.74 5.74 -8.64
C GLU A 181 9.17 5.80 -7.21
N ILE A 182 9.28 6.97 -6.56
CA ILE A 182 8.63 7.23 -5.26
C ILE A 182 7.11 7.17 -5.41
N ILE A 183 6.54 7.86 -6.41
CA ILE A 183 5.10 7.86 -6.65
C ILE A 183 4.60 6.46 -7.01
N LYS A 184 5.30 5.74 -7.91
CA LYS A 184 4.94 4.36 -8.28
C LYS A 184 4.99 3.42 -7.09
N THR A 185 6.00 3.54 -6.23
CA THR A 185 6.13 2.69 -5.04
C THR A 185 5.02 2.98 -4.04
N ASP A 186 4.75 4.25 -3.75
CA ASP A 186 3.70 4.65 -2.83
C ASP A 186 2.31 4.19 -3.32
N PHE A 187 2.02 4.37 -4.61
CA PHE A 187 0.74 3.94 -5.19
C PHE A 187 0.63 2.43 -5.26
N SER A 188 1.73 1.72 -5.54
CA SER A 188 1.75 0.26 -5.56
C SER A 188 1.38 -0.32 -4.20
N ILE A 189 1.91 0.26 -3.11
CA ILE A 189 1.57 -0.12 -1.75
C ILE A 189 0.13 0.26 -1.43
N TYR A 190 -0.22 1.55 -1.61
CA TYR A 190 -1.49 2.07 -1.12
C TYR A 190 -2.71 1.53 -1.87
N TYR A 191 -2.60 1.32 -3.17
CA TYR A 191 -3.68 0.75 -4.00
C TYR A 191 -3.51 -0.76 -4.23
N SER A 192 -2.45 -1.37 -3.68
CA SER A 192 -2.14 -2.80 -3.83
C SER A 192 -2.15 -3.23 -5.31
N LEU A 193 -1.50 -2.40 -6.13
CA LEU A 193 -1.43 -2.54 -7.58
C LEU A 193 0.02 -2.80 -7.99
N PRO A 194 0.31 -3.76 -8.91
CA PRO A 194 1.66 -3.96 -9.41
C PRO A 194 2.21 -2.67 -10.02
N LYS A 195 3.50 -2.39 -9.83
CA LYS A 195 4.16 -1.21 -10.42
C LYS A 195 4.01 -1.17 -11.94
N ASP A 196 3.96 -2.33 -12.58
CA ASP A 196 3.77 -2.48 -14.04
C ASP A 196 2.42 -1.97 -14.52
N ASN A 197 1.44 -1.83 -13.62
CA ASN A 197 0.10 -1.33 -13.90
C ASN A 197 -0.05 0.16 -13.53
N ILE A 198 1.04 0.83 -13.16
CA ILE A 198 1.08 2.26 -12.81
C ILE A 198 1.98 2.98 -13.82
N ASN A 199 1.37 3.65 -14.79
CA ASN A 199 2.08 4.42 -15.80
C ASN A 199 2.05 5.90 -15.46
N ILE A 200 3.24 6.51 -15.40
CA ILE A 200 3.38 7.94 -15.09
C ILE A 200 4.10 8.60 -16.25
N TYR A 201 3.48 9.66 -16.80
CA TYR A 201 4.01 10.44 -17.90
C TYR A 201 4.29 11.86 -17.41
N ILE A 202 5.57 12.27 -17.37
CA ILE A 202 5.96 13.62 -16.95
C ILE A 202 6.11 14.52 -18.17
N LEU A 203 5.27 15.55 -18.29
CA LEU A 203 5.40 16.56 -19.33
C LEU A 203 6.56 17.50 -19.01
N LYS A 204 7.51 17.62 -19.95
CA LYS A 204 8.53 18.67 -19.95
C LYS A 204 7.91 19.97 -20.46
N ASP A 205 8.12 21.07 -19.74
CA ASP A 205 7.77 22.40 -20.23
C ASP A 205 8.52 22.68 -21.54
N LYS A 206 7.79 23.17 -22.54
CA LYS A 206 8.34 23.71 -23.80
C LYS A 206 8.83 25.14 -23.61
#